data_AF-A0A1L9VNK9-F1
#
_entry.id   AF-A0A1L9VNK9-F1
#
_cell.length_a   1.000
_cell.length_b   1.000
_cell.length_c   1.000
_cell.angle_alpha   90.00
_cell.angle_beta   90.00
_cell.angle_gamma   90.00
#
_symmetry.space_group_name_H-M   'P 1'
#
loop_
_entity.id
_entity.type
_entity.pdbx_description
1 polymer ?
#
loop_
_entity_poly.entity_id
_entity_poly.type
_entity_poly.pdbx_seq_one_letter_code
_entity_poly.pdbx_strand_id
1 'polypeptide(L)'
;MKFPLFFLLALCISKAAAFGLYGCYERLMYWQAYQMDSGSKKQRIAKACSRDAETAKVVGPVSGGRCNLRQFLYYISASEEEKATIADKSKMKDADLAKENTALDEVASKLYGANVGRNYQPGRIYENLGPTSGTHEARSRVQYGRQANAVRDIGTEIRKKYDNEVWEKQPKTKKGEVEKDVPLVKEGLVKERMGIPNGGVDGWITCDLQDAKTAVNAEETKAGREPMKLKDFIDDWSTNEGGHRLNINAAKDAKLKISGGCSA
;
A
#
# COMPACT_ATOMS: atom_id res chain seq x y z
N MET A 1 23.73 32.49 12.67
CA MET A 1 23.76 31.02 12.80
C MET A 1 22.32 30.49 12.74
N LYS A 2 21.86 29.95 11.60
CA LYS A 2 20.47 29.45 11.38
C LYS A 2 20.39 27.93 11.12
N PHE A 3 21.53 27.24 11.15
CA PHE A 3 21.66 25.82 10.83
C PHE A 3 20.91 24.84 11.77
N PRO A 4 20.90 25.01 13.11
CA PRO A 4 20.28 24.01 13.98
C PRO A 4 18.75 23.98 13.86
N LEU A 5 18.11 25.13 13.61
CA LEU A 5 16.67 25.23 13.40
C LEU A 5 16.24 24.59 12.07
N PHE A 6 17.08 24.70 11.03
CA PHE A 6 16.82 24.13 9.71
C PHE A 6 16.88 22.60 9.73
N PHE A 7 17.83 22.02 10.48
CA PHE A 7 17.90 20.57 10.69
C PHE A 7 16.72 20.03 11.51
N LEU A 8 16.28 20.75 12.56
CA LEU A 8 15.09 20.40 13.32
C LEU A 8 13.81 20.47 12.47
N LEU A 9 13.65 21.52 11.66
CA LEU A 9 12.51 21.62 10.74
C LEU A 9 12.54 20.53 9.67
N ALA A 10 13.70 20.26 9.05
CA ALA A 10 13.85 19.21 8.06
C ALA A 10 13.55 17.82 8.63
N LEU A 11 13.95 17.56 9.88
CA LEU A 11 13.60 16.35 10.61
C LEU A 11 12.12 16.28 10.96
N CYS A 12 11.47 17.40 11.32
CA CYS A 12 10.03 17.41 11.61
C CYS A 12 9.18 17.23 10.34
N ILE A 13 9.57 17.84 9.22
CA ILE A 13 8.88 17.75 7.93
C ILE A 13 9.02 16.35 7.33
N SER A 14 10.22 15.75 7.38
CA SER A 14 10.42 14.37 6.92
C SER A 14 9.65 13.35 7.76
N LYS A 15 9.52 13.59 9.07
CA LYS A 15 8.72 12.77 10.00
C LYS A 15 7.20 12.88 9.75
N ALA A 16 6.69 14.08 9.51
CA ALA A 16 5.28 14.28 9.16
C ALA A 16 4.95 13.61 7.81
N ALA A 17 5.88 13.68 6.86
CA ALA A 17 5.74 13.03 5.56
C ALA A 17 5.73 11.51 5.63
N ALA A 18 6.64 10.91 6.40
CA ALA A 18 6.69 9.45 6.55
C ALA A 18 5.44 8.89 7.26
N PHE A 19 4.91 9.59 8.27
CA PHE A 19 3.72 9.15 8.99
C PHE A 19 2.45 9.23 8.14
N GLY A 20 2.26 10.35 7.41
CA GLY A 20 1.12 10.53 6.54
C GLY A 20 1.13 9.53 5.37
N LEU A 21 2.27 9.34 4.72
CA LEU A 21 2.40 8.41 3.59
C LEU A 21 2.10 6.97 4.01
N TYR A 22 2.66 6.50 5.14
CA TYR A 22 2.37 5.16 5.66
C TYR A 22 0.89 4.95 5.96
N GLY A 23 0.24 5.93 6.60
CA GLY A 23 -1.19 5.87 6.88
C GLY A 23 -2.04 5.86 5.61
N CYS A 24 -1.56 6.43 4.50
CA CYS A 24 -2.22 6.31 3.20
C CYS A 24 -2.11 4.89 2.64
N TYR A 25 -0.88 4.35 2.58
CA TYR A 25 -0.63 3.01 2.06
C TYR A 25 -1.44 1.96 2.80
N GLU A 26 -1.43 2.01 4.13
CA GLU A 26 -2.13 1.03 4.94
C GLU A 26 -3.65 1.05 4.70
N ARG A 27 -4.25 2.25 4.56
CA ARG A 27 -5.67 2.39 4.20
C ARG A 27 -5.98 1.83 2.81
N LEU A 28 -5.09 2.05 1.84
CA LEU A 28 -5.29 1.54 0.49
C LEU A 28 -5.11 0.02 0.39
N MET A 29 -4.25 -0.59 1.22
CA MET A 29 -4.17 -2.05 1.34
C MET A 29 -5.49 -2.63 1.85
N TYR A 30 -6.13 -1.97 2.82
CA TYR A 30 -7.47 -2.37 3.26
C TYR A 30 -8.54 -2.15 2.19
N TRP A 31 -8.42 -1.08 1.39
CA TRP A 31 -9.33 -0.85 0.28
C TRP A 31 -9.22 -1.94 -0.81
N GLN A 32 -8.00 -2.33 -1.20
CA GLN A 32 -7.80 -3.44 -2.13
C GLN A 32 -8.39 -4.75 -1.60
N ALA A 33 -8.12 -5.09 -0.34
CA ALA A 33 -8.72 -6.26 0.29
C ALA A 33 -10.26 -6.19 0.30
N TYR A 34 -10.84 -4.99 0.49
CA TYR A 34 -12.27 -4.75 0.45
C TYR A 34 -12.86 -5.00 -0.94
N GLN A 35 -12.13 -4.65 -2.00
CA GLN A 35 -12.54 -4.88 -3.39
C GLN A 35 -12.50 -6.37 -3.76
N MET A 36 -11.46 -7.08 -3.32
CA MET A 36 -11.21 -8.49 -3.63
C MET A 36 -12.10 -9.49 -2.87
N ASP A 37 -12.89 -9.04 -1.89
CA ASP A 37 -13.83 -9.88 -1.15
C ASP A 37 -14.97 -10.36 -2.05
N SER A 38 -14.85 -11.65 -2.41
CA SER A 38 -15.80 -12.45 -3.17
C SER A 38 -17.14 -12.60 -2.45
N GLY A 39 -18.20 -12.97 -3.17
CA GLY A 39 -19.62 -12.96 -2.77
C GLY A 39 -20.05 -13.57 -1.42
N SER A 40 -19.17 -14.07 -0.55
CA SER A 40 -19.49 -14.41 0.84
C SER A 40 -19.72 -13.15 1.67
N LYS A 41 -20.99 -12.82 1.93
CA LYS A 41 -21.39 -11.74 2.87
C LYS A 41 -20.78 -11.89 4.28
N LYS A 42 -20.18 -13.03 4.64
CA LYS A 42 -19.73 -13.36 6.00
C LYS A 42 -18.28 -12.97 6.32
N GLN A 43 -17.45 -12.73 5.31
CA GLN A 43 -16.01 -12.49 5.50
C GLN A 43 -15.53 -11.16 4.91
N ARG A 44 -16.48 -10.29 4.52
CA ARG A 44 -16.17 -9.02 3.89
C ARG A 44 -15.67 -8.01 4.93
N ILE A 45 -14.45 -7.48 4.75
CA ILE A 45 -13.98 -6.37 5.57
C ILE A 45 -14.81 -5.12 5.31
N ALA A 46 -14.88 -4.22 6.28
CA ALA A 46 -15.63 -2.96 6.23
C ALA A 46 -17.06 -3.11 5.66
N LYS A 47 -17.71 -4.25 5.90
CA LYS A 47 -19.06 -4.53 5.38
C LYS A 47 -20.07 -3.46 5.85
N ALA A 48 -19.89 -2.98 7.08
CA ALA A 48 -20.71 -1.94 7.68
C ALA A 48 -20.60 -0.58 6.95
N CYS A 49 -19.48 -0.31 6.24
CA CYS A 49 -19.34 0.91 5.43
C CYS A 49 -20.53 1.11 4.49
N SER A 50 -20.97 0.04 3.81
CA SER A 50 -22.08 0.10 2.83
C SER A 50 -23.44 0.43 3.46
N ARG A 51 -23.53 0.44 4.79
CA ARG A 51 -24.75 0.66 5.58
C ARG A 51 -24.60 1.85 6.52
N ASP A 52 -23.47 2.55 6.49
CA ASP A 52 -23.19 3.65 7.39
C ASP A 52 -23.94 4.91 6.94
N ALA A 53 -24.97 5.28 7.71
CA ALA A 53 -25.86 6.39 7.37
C ALA A 53 -25.15 7.75 7.39
N GLU A 54 -24.17 7.93 8.27
CA GLU A 54 -23.36 9.16 8.37
C GLU A 54 -22.52 9.35 7.11
N THR A 55 -21.78 8.31 6.70
CA THR A 55 -20.99 8.30 5.47
C THR A 55 -21.88 8.56 4.26
N ALA A 56 -23.04 7.91 4.16
CA ALA A 56 -23.97 8.11 3.04
C ALA A 56 -24.52 9.54 2.97
N LYS A 57 -24.78 10.16 4.13
CA LYS A 57 -25.26 11.55 4.23
C LYS A 57 -24.20 12.55 3.79
N VAL A 58 -22.94 12.32 4.15
CA VAL A 58 -21.85 13.30 3.94
C VAL A 58 -21.16 13.12 2.59
N VAL A 59 -20.89 11.87 2.20
CA VAL A 59 -20.07 11.53 1.03
C VAL A 59 -20.93 11.13 -0.19
N GLY A 60 -22.22 10.88 0.03
CA GLY A 60 -23.19 10.49 -0.98
C GLY A 60 -23.62 9.02 -0.87
N PRO A 61 -24.73 8.65 -1.52
CA PRO A 61 -25.34 7.34 -1.35
C PRO A 61 -24.45 6.20 -1.87
N VAL A 62 -24.58 5.04 -1.25
CA VAL A 62 -23.92 3.80 -1.69
C VAL A 62 -24.70 3.20 -2.85
N SER A 63 -24.09 3.10 -4.02
CA SER A 63 -24.65 2.40 -5.18
C SER A 63 -24.13 0.96 -5.25
N GLY A 64 -24.98 0.00 -5.64
CA GLY A 64 -24.56 -1.40 -5.82
C GLY A 64 -24.17 -2.15 -4.54
N GLY A 65 -24.48 -1.61 -3.34
CA GLY A 65 -24.23 -2.27 -2.06
C GLY A 65 -22.74 -2.38 -1.67
N ARG A 66 -21.87 -1.56 -2.27
CA ARG A 66 -20.45 -1.46 -1.93
C ARG A 66 -20.03 0.01 -1.84
N CYS A 67 -19.21 0.33 -0.84
CA CYS A 67 -18.58 1.63 -0.75
C CYS A 67 -17.60 1.82 -1.89
N ASN A 68 -17.49 3.04 -2.40
CA ASN A 68 -16.34 3.48 -3.18
C ASN A 68 -15.17 3.85 -2.23
N LEU A 69 -13.99 4.13 -2.79
CA LEU A 69 -12.79 4.45 -2.01
C LEU A 69 -13.01 5.67 -1.09
N ARG A 70 -13.71 6.71 -1.54
CA ARG A 70 -13.99 7.89 -0.72
C ARG A 70 -14.83 7.55 0.50
N GLN A 71 -15.94 6.84 0.29
CA GLN A 71 -16.83 6.38 1.35
C GLN A 71 -16.07 5.49 2.34
N PHE A 72 -15.23 4.59 1.82
CA PHE A 72 -14.37 3.74 2.64
C PHE A 72 -13.39 4.55 3.50
N LEU A 73 -12.67 5.50 2.91
CA LEU A 73 -11.72 6.37 3.63
C LEU A 73 -12.42 7.19 4.71
N TYR A 74 -13.57 7.80 4.40
CA TYR A 74 -14.37 8.56 5.37
C TYR A 74 -14.81 7.67 6.54
N TYR A 75 -15.35 6.49 6.22
CA TYR A 75 -15.89 5.56 7.20
C TYR A 75 -14.83 5.11 8.21
N ILE A 76 -13.59 4.87 7.79
CA ILE A 76 -12.51 4.41 8.69
C ILE A 76 -11.74 5.56 9.35
N SER A 77 -11.86 6.81 8.89
CA SER A 77 -11.11 7.93 9.45
C SER A 77 -11.57 8.29 10.87
N ALA A 78 -10.61 8.45 11.78
CA ALA A 78 -10.87 8.83 13.17
C ALA A 78 -10.86 10.36 13.39
N SER A 79 -10.30 11.11 12.44
CA SER A 79 -10.10 12.56 12.55
C SER A 79 -11.22 13.30 11.81
N GLU A 80 -11.91 14.19 12.51
CA GLU A 80 -12.94 15.05 11.91
C GLU A 80 -12.36 16.01 10.85
N GLU A 81 -11.12 16.47 11.02
CA GLU A 81 -10.40 17.26 10.01
C GLU A 81 -10.17 16.46 8.72
N GLU A 82 -9.77 15.19 8.83
CA GLU A 82 -9.64 14.32 7.66
C GLU A 82 -10.99 14.04 7.02
N LYS A 83 -12.02 13.73 7.82
CA LYS A 83 -13.38 13.50 7.33
C LYS A 83 -13.89 14.71 6.54
N ALA A 84 -13.68 15.93 7.03
CA ALA A 84 -14.04 17.15 6.33
C ALA A 84 -13.30 17.28 4.98
N THR A 85 -12.01 16.92 4.95
CA THR A 85 -11.22 16.90 3.71
C THR A 85 -11.71 15.84 2.73
N ILE A 86 -12.01 14.63 3.20
CA ILE A 86 -12.49 13.52 2.38
C ILE A 86 -13.90 13.82 1.83
N ALA A 87 -14.74 14.49 2.60
CA ALA A 87 -16.08 14.90 2.17
C ALA A 87 -16.05 15.98 1.07
N ASP A 88 -15.02 16.84 1.08
CA ASP A 88 -14.88 17.94 0.15
C ASP A 88 -14.34 17.49 -1.22
N LYS A 89 -15.22 17.48 -2.23
CA LYS A 89 -14.87 17.08 -3.61
C LYS A 89 -13.91 18.05 -4.31
N SER A 90 -13.75 19.27 -3.80
CA SER A 90 -12.78 20.23 -4.33
C SER A 90 -11.35 19.91 -3.87
N LYS A 91 -11.20 19.31 -2.67
CA LYS A 91 -9.91 18.94 -2.08
C LYS A 91 -9.43 17.55 -2.49
N MET A 92 -10.37 16.65 -2.73
CA MET A 92 -10.10 15.30 -3.21
C MET A 92 -11.13 15.01 -4.28
N LYS A 93 -10.74 14.74 -5.54
CA LYS A 93 -11.71 14.48 -6.63
C LYS A 93 -12.01 12.99 -6.75
N ASP A 94 -13.22 12.63 -7.18
CA ASP A 94 -13.56 11.21 -7.39
C ASP A 94 -12.66 10.57 -8.45
N ALA A 95 -12.27 11.32 -9.49
CA ALA A 95 -11.29 10.88 -10.49
C ALA A 95 -9.90 10.58 -9.91
N ASP A 96 -9.52 11.22 -8.80
CA ASP A 96 -8.26 10.94 -8.11
C ASP A 96 -8.28 9.62 -7.35
N LEU A 97 -9.49 9.15 -6.98
CA LEU A 97 -9.76 7.96 -6.20
C LEU A 97 -10.29 6.78 -7.04
N ALA A 98 -10.62 7.03 -8.32
CA ALA A 98 -11.18 6.04 -9.23
C ALA A 98 -10.13 5.16 -9.93
N LYS A 99 -8.84 5.34 -9.62
CA LYS A 99 -7.78 4.53 -10.24
C LYS A 99 -7.88 3.08 -9.79
N GLU A 100 -7.77 2.17 -10.75
CA GLU A 100 -7.85 0.73 -10.54
C GLU A 100 -6.73 0.21 -9.62
N ASN A 101 -6.87 -1.05 -9.22
CA ASN A 101 -6.18 -1.77 -8.14
C ASN A 101 -4.63 -1.68 -8.12
N THR A 102 -3.96 -1.05 -9.08
CA THR A 102 -2.51 -1.13 -9.29
C THR A 102 -1.73 0.17 -9.01
N ALA A 103 -2.39 1.33 -8.81
CA ALA A 103 -1.72 2.63 -8.62
C ALA A 103 -1.66 3.12 -7.16
N LEU A 104 -1.38 2.22 -6.21
CA LEU A 104 -1.34 2.53 -4.77
C LEU A 104 -0.48 3.74 -4.41
N ASP A 105 0.72 3.87 -5.00
CA ASP A 105 1.64 4.97 -4.66
C ASP A 105 1.12 6.34 -5.08
N GLU A 106 0.46 6.41 -6.23
CA GLU A 106 -0.08 7.67 -6.73
C GLU A 106 -1.29 8.10 -5.93
N VAL A 107 -2.18 7.14 -5.61
CA VAL A 107 -3.31 7.40 -4.74
C VAL A 107 -2.81 7.77 -3.35
N ALA A 108 -1.80 7.06 -2.81
CA ALA A 108 -1.20 7.37 -1.52
C ALA A 108 -0.57 8.77 -1.49
N SER A 109 0.14 9.15 -2.56
CA SER A 109 0.72 10.48 -2.70
C SER A 109 -0.36 11.58 -2.75
N LYS A 110 -1.48 11.34 -3.45
CA LYS A 110 -2.62 12.27 -3.50
C LYS A 110 -3.33 12.37 -2.15
N LEU A 111 -3.56 11.25 -1.47
CA LEU A 111 -4.10 11.23 -0.11
C LEU A 111 -3.20 12.04 0.83
N TYR A 112 -1.89 11.80 0.78
CA TYR A 112 -0.91 12.52 1.57
C TYR A 112 -0.89 14.03 1.27
N GLY A 113 -0.89 14.41 -0.01
CA GLY A 113 -0.97 15.81 -0.44
C GLY A 113 -2.27 16.51 -0.02
N ALA A 114 -3.35 15.75 0.14
CA ALA A 114 -4.61 16.22 0.70
C ALA A 114 -4.63 16.21 2.24
N ASN A 115 -3.54 15.85 2.93
CA ASN A 115 -3.47 15.65 4.39
C ASN A 115 -4.35 14.53 4.94
N VAL A 116 -4.64 13.52 4.12
CA VAL A 116 -5.22 12.24 4.54
C VAL A 116 -4.08 11.27 4.79
N GLY A 117 -4.03 10.62 5.95
CA GLY A 117 -2.90 9.77 6.36
C GLY A 117 -2.67 9.66 7.87
N ARG A 118 -3.51 10.31 8.70
CA ARG A 118 -3.47 10.32 10.16
C ARG A 118 -4.01 9.02 10.76
N ASN A 119 -4.39 9.03 12.04
CA ASN A 119 -5.00 7.87 12.69
C ASN A 119 -6.35 7.50 12.04
N TYR A 120 -6.60 6.21 11.86
CA TYR A 120 -7.86 5.64 11.43
C TYR A 120 -8.38 4.65 12.50
N GLN A 121 -9.57 4.08 12.29
CA GLN A 121 -10.24 3.16 13.21
C GLN A 121 -10.20 1.72 12.66
N PRO A 122 -9.16 0.91 12.96
CA PRO A 122 -9.10 -0.49 12.52
C PRO A 122 -10.31 -1.32 12.95
N GLY A 123 -10.94 -0.99 14.08
CA GLY A 123 -12.16 -1.67 14.55
C GLY A 123 -13.30 -1.64 13.55
N ARG A 124 -13.46 -0.52 12.81
CA ARG A 124 -14.46 -0.37 11.74
C ARG A 124 -14.18 -1.28 10.53
N ILE A 125 -12.91 -1.61 10.28
CA ILE A 125 -12.51 -2.49 9.17
C ILE A 125 -12.96 -3.93 9.42
N TYR A 126 -12.94 -4.38 10.67
CA TYR A 126 -13.31 -5.74 11.03
C TYR A 126 -14.70 -5.84 11.66
N GLU A 127 -15.45 -4.74 11.66
CA GLU A 127 -16.78 -4.67 12.25
C GLU A 127 -17.73 -5.68 11.59
N ASN A 128 -18.47 -6.42 12.42
CA ASN A 128 -19.41 -7.47 12.00
C ASN A 128 -18.76 -8.68 11.30
N LEU A 129 -17.45 -8.88 11.45
CA LEU A 129 -16.80 -10.16 11.21
C LEU A 129 -16.89 -11.03 12.47
N GLY A 130 -17.18 -12.32 12.31
CA GLY A 130 -17.20 -13.27 13.43
C GLY A 130 -15.87 -13.26 14.19
N PRO A 131 -15.87 -13.41 15.53
CA PRO A 131 -14.73 -13.09 16.39
C PRO A 131 -13.46 -13.93 16.17
N THR A 132 -13.51 -15.05 15.45
CA THR A 132 -12.36 -15.96 15.33
C THR A 132 -11.93 -16.29 13.90
N SER A 133 -12.80 -16.73 12.99
CA SER A 133 -12.40 -17.10 11.62
C SER A 133 -12.39 -15.91 10.63
N GLY A 134 -13.46 -15.11 10.62
CA GLY A 134 -13.62 -14.00 9.66
C GLY A 134 -12.55 -12.91 9.80
N THR A 135 -12.20 -12.53 11.03
CA THR A 135 -11.17 -11.51 11.29
C THR A 135 -9.76 -12.01 10.98
N HIS A 136 -9.47 -13.30 11.26
CA HIS A 136 -8.16 -13.89 10.96
C HIS A 136 -7.93 -13.98 9.45
N GLU A 137 -8.91 -14.48 8.70
CA GLU A 137 -8.83 -14.58 7.24
C GLU A 137 -8.73 -13.20 6.58
N ALA A 138 -9.50 -12.22 7.03
CA ALA A 138 -9.40 -10.83 6.57
C ALA A 138 -8.00 -10.23 6.79
N ARG A 139 -7.40 -10.44 7.97
CA ARG A 139 -6.03 -9.99 8.26
C ARG A 139 -5.00 -10.72 7.39
N SER A 140 -5.20 -12.03 7.17
CA SER A 140 -4.34 -12.83 6.29
C SER A 140 -4.33 -12.29 4.85
N ARG A 141 -5.47 -11.84 4.31
CA ARG A 141 -5.56 -11.23 2.97
C ARG A 141 -4.78 -9.93 2.86
N VAL A 142 -4.92 -9.04 3.84
CA VAL A 142 -4.15 -7.78 3.88
C VAL A 142 -2.65 -8.08 3.96
N GLN A 143 -2.26 -9.06 4.77
CA GLN A 143 -0.88 -9.49 4.88
C GLN A 143 -0.35 -10.10 3.58
N TYR A 144 -1.17 -10.88 2.88
CA TYR A 144 -0.84 -11.43 1.57
C TYR A 144 -0.56 -10.31 0.56
N GLY A 145 -1.41 -9.27 0.51
CA GLY A 145 -1.18 -8.13 -0.37
C GLY A 145 0.13 -7.39 -0.06
N ARG A 146 0.48 -7.24 1.23
CA ARG A 146 1.78 -6.64 1.63
C ARG A 146 2.96 -7.47 1.11
N GLN A 147 2.86 -8.79 1.24
CA GLN A 147 3.89 -9.71 0.74
C GLN A 147 3.96 -9.71 -0.79
N ALA A 148 2.82 -9.70 -1.48
CA ALA A 148 2.76 -9.67 -2.93
C ALA A 148 3.39 -8.41 -3.51
N ASN A 149 3.09 -7.23 -2.95
CA ASN A 149 3.72 -5.98 -3.36
C ASN A 149 5.24 -6.01 -3.12
N ALA A 150 5.68 -6.42 -1.94
CA ALA A 150 7.10 -6.55 -1.61
C ALA A 150 7.84 -7.47 -2.60
N VAL A 151 7.25 -8.62 -2.90
CA VAL A 151 7.80 -9.59 -3.85
C VAL A 151 7.86 -9.01 -5.26
N ARG A 152 6.82 -8.28 -5.69
CA ARG A 152 6.80 -7.62 -6.99
C ARG A 152 7.88 -6.54 -7.12
N ASP A 153 8.09 -5.74 -6.08
CA ASP A 153 9.15 -4.71 -6.04
C ASP A 153 10.53 -5.36 -6.15
N ILE A 154 10.79 -6.39 -5.35
CA ILE A 154 12.02 -7.18 -5.41
C ILE A 154 12.21 -7.76 -6.82
N GLY A 155 11.15 -8.34 -7.40
CA GLY A 155 11.18 -8.85 -8.76
C GLY A 155 11.51 -7.78 -9.81
N THR A 156 11.06 -6.55 -9.60
CA THR A 156 11.39 -5.40 -10.46
C THR A 156 12.87 -5.07 -10.39
N GLU A 157 13.47 -5.05 -9.20
CA GLU A 157 14.92 -4.81 -9.03
C GLU A 157 15.76 -5.95 -9.61
N ILE A 158 15.34 -7.21 -9.46
CA ILE A 158 15.99 -8.35 -10.11
C ILE A 158 15.94 -8.18 -11.63
N ARG A 159 14.80 -7.76 -12.18
CA ARG A 159 14.64 -7.55 -13.63
C ARG A 159 15.54 -6.44 -14.16
N LYS A 160 15.62 -5.30 -13.47
CA LYS A 160 16.56 -4.22 -13.82
C LYS A 160 18.01 -4.70 -13.90
N LYS A 161 18.41 -5.63 -13.02
CA LYS A 161 19.79 -6.11 -12.95
C LYS A 161 20.09 -7.23 -13.95
N TYR A 162 19.20 -8.21 -14.10
CA TYR A 162 19.48 -9.46 -14.82
C TYR A 162 18.66 -9.68 -16.08
N ASP A 163 17.60 -8.91 -16.29
CA ASP A 163 16.66 -9.08 -17.39
C ASP A 163 16.32 -7.72 -18.01
N ASN A 164 17.38 -6.98 -18.31
CA ASN A 164 17.28 -5.58 -18.73
C ASN A 164 16.53 -5.42 -20.06
N GLU A 165 16.59 -6.42 -20.95
CA GLU A 165 15.85 -6.39 -22.21
C GLU A 165 14.33 -6.39 -21.99
N VAL A 166 13.84 -7.18 -21.03
CA VAL A 166 12.42 -7.19 -20.67
C VAL A 166 12.06 -5.94 -19.88
N TRP A 167 12.94 -5.47 -18.98
CA TRP A 167 12.77 -4.19 -18.29
C TRP A 167 12.64 -3.01 -19.25
N GLU A 168 13.48 -2.96 -20.29
CA GLU A 168 13.47 -1.84 -21.23
C GLU A 168 12.21 -1.78 -22.08
N LYS A 169 11.63 -2.93 -22.42
CA LYS A 169 10.38 -3.03 -23.17
C LYS A 169 9.13 -2.72 -22.35
N GLN A 170 9.23 -2.67 -21.03
CA GLN A 170 8.08 -2.29 -20.21
C GLN A 170 7.72 -0.83 -20.46
N PRO A 171 6.43 -0.53 -20.69
CA PRO A 171 5.97 0.85 -20.77
C PRO A 171 6.32 1.59 -19.49
N LYS A 172 6.89 2.79 -19.62
CA LYS A 172 7.34 3.63 -18.49
C LYS A 172 6.70 5.00 -18.56
N THR A 173 6.29 5.53 -17.41
CA THR A 173 5.88 6.92 -17.25
C THR A 173 7.03 7.86 -17.62
N LYS A 174 6.72 9.15 -17.80
CA LYS A 174 7.73 10.20 -18.03
C LYS A 174 8.80 10.30 -16.95
N LYS A 175 8.58 9.69 -15.78
CA LYS A 175 9.53 9.62 -14.66
C LYS A 175 10.39 8.36 -14.65
N GLY A 176 10.23 7.47 -15.63
CA GLY A 176 10.98 6.20 -15.74
C GLY A 176 10.41 5.05 -14.89
N GLU A 177 9.24 5.23 -14.29
CA GLU A 177 8.54 4.19 -13.52
C GLU A 177 7.67 3.34 -14.46
N VAL A 178 7.57 2.02 -14.26
CA VAL A 178 6.70 1.15 -15.08
C VAL A 178 5.25 1.62 -15.01
N GLU A 179 4.60 1.76 -16.17
CA GLU A 179 3.18 2.11 -16.25
C GLU A 179 2.33 0.99 -15.63
N LYS A 180 1.30 1.36 -14.87
CA LYS A 180 0.65 0.44 -13.92
C LYS A 180 -0.56 -0.32 -14.50
N ASP A 181 -0.96 0.01 -15.72
CA ASP A 181 -2.02 -0.67 -16.50
C ASP A 181 -1.44 -1.70 -17.49
N VAL A 182 -0.14 -1.98 -17.39
CA VAL A 182 0.54 -2.89 -18.31
C VAL A 182 0.17 -4.34 -18.01
N PRO A 183 0.06 -5.19 -19.04
CA PRO A 183 -0.12 -6.62 -18.85
C PRO A 183 0.95 -7.22 -17.95
N LEU A 184 0.59 -8.30 -17.24
CA LEU A 184 1.55 -9.11 -16.48
C LEU A 184 2.78 -9.43 -17.33
N VAL A 185 3.96 -9.28 -16.75
CA VAL A 185 5.21 -9.68 -17.40
C VAL A 185 5.29 -11.21 -17.46
N LYS A 186 4.95 -11.82 -18.60
CA LYS A 186 4.90 -13.28 -18.76
C LYS A 186 6.18 -13.89 -19.35
N GLU A 187 7.11 -13.06 -19.77
CA GLU A 187 8.37 -13.44 -20.42
C GLU A 187 9.59 -13.09 -19.56
N GLY A 188 10.76 -13.54 -19.99
CA GLY A 188 12.03 -13.29 -19.29
C GLY A 188 12.28 -14.20 -18.09
N LEU A 189 13.21 -13.75 -17.26
CA LEU A 189 13.70 -14.47 -16.08
C LEU A 189 12.81 -14.23 -14.85
N VAL A 190 12.15 -13.06 -14.80
CA VAL A 190 11.23 -12.70 -13.72
C VAL A 190 9.81 -12.57 -14.27
N LYS A 191 9.00 -13.60 -14.05
CA LYS A 191 7.61 -13.65 -14.53
C LYS A 191 6.63 -13.25 -13.43
N GLU A 192 5.67 -12.41 -13.78
CA GLU A 192 4.56 -12.01 -12.93
C GLU A 192 3.36 -12.95 -13.10
N ARG A 193 2.62 -13.11 -12.00
CA ARG A 193 1.38 -13.86 -11.92
C ARG A 193 0.38 -13.15 -11.02
N MET A 194 -0.89 -13.52 -11.15
CA MET A 194 -1.90 -13.11 -10.18
C MET A 194 -1.89 -14.06 -8.99
N GLY A 195 -1.52 -13.53 -7.81
CA GLY A 195 -1.54 -14.24 -6.55
C GLY A 195 -2.88 -14.06 -5.84
N ILE A 196 -3.70 -15.11 -5.80
CA ILE A 196 -5.04 -15.07 -5.18
C ILE A 196 -4.95 -15.58 -3.74
N PRO A 197 -5.29 -14.78 -2.72
CA PRO A 197 -5.29 -15.24 -1.33
C PRO A 197 -6.46 -16.22 -1.09
N ASN A 198 -6.37 -17.01 -0.02
CA ASN A 198 -7.47 -17.90 0.38
C ASN A 198 -8.78 -17.11 0.58
N GLY A 199 -9.83 -17.54 -0.14
CA GLY A 199 -11.16 -16.92 -0.12
C GLY A 199 -11.32 -15.64 -0.95
N GLY A 200 -10.28 -15.19 -1.66
CA GLY A 200 -10.37 -14.09 -2.63
C GLY A 200 -10.97 -14.53 -3.97
N VAL A 201 -11.64 -13.62 -4.68
CA VAL A 201 -11.99 -13.79 -6.12
C VAL A 201 -11.00 -13.12 -7.06
N ASP A 202 -10.13 -12.30 -6.50
CA ASP A 202 -9.10 -11.56 -7.22
C ASP A 202 -7.85 -11.51 -6.33
N GLY A 203 -6.73 -11.06 -6.90
CA GLY A 203 -5.43 -11.17 -6.29
C GLY A 203 -4.55 -9.94 -6.47
N TRP A 204 -3.30 -10.09 -6.04
CA TRP A 204 -2.25 -9.11 -6.28
C TRP A 204 -1.30 -9.62 -7.36
N ILE A 205 -0.82 -8.71 -8.18
CA ILE A 205 0.30 -9.00 -9.06
C ILE A 205 1.52 -9.28 -8.18
N THR A 206 2.14 -10.43 -8.40
CA THR A 206 3.32 -10.89 -7.67
C THR A 206 4.21 -11.69 -8.61
N CYS A 207 5.35 -12.14 -8.16
CA CYS A 207 6.21 -13.09 -8.87
C CYS A 207 6.63 -14.22 -7.93
N ASP A 208 7.27 -15.25 -8.47
CA ASP A 208 7.93 -16.27 -7.65
C ASP A 208 9.43 -15.98 -7.61
N LEU A 209 9.92 -15.52 -6.44
CA LEU A 209 11.33 -15.15 -6.28
C LEU A 209 12.27 -16.35 -6.36
N GLN A 210 11.79 -17.56 -6.03
CA GLN A 210 12.60 -18.76 -6.07
C GLN A 210 12.71 -19.29 -7.50
N ASP A 211 11.63 -19.22 -8.29
CA ASP A 211 11.68 -19.50 -9.72
C ASP A 211 12.56 -18.47 -10.44
N ALA A 212 12.39 -17.18 -10.11
CA ALA A 212 13.23 -16.10 -10.65
C ALA A 212 14.72 -16.34 -10.34
N LYS A 213 15.05 -16.71 -9.10
CA LYS A 213 16.43 -17.07 -8.72
C LYS A 213 16.95 -18.26 -9.51
N THR A 214 16.14 -19.30 -9.69
CA THR A 214 16.52 -20.50 -10.45
C THR A 214 16.80 -20.14 -11.90
N ALA A 215 15.94 -19.34 -12.53
CA ALA A 215 16.11 -18.88 -13.90
C ALA A 215 17.35 -18.00 -14.07
N VAL A 216 17.54 -16.99 -13.21
CA VAL A 216 18.71 -16.11 -13.24
C VAL A 216 20.01 -16.90 -13.06
N ASN A 217 20.06 -17.82 -12.09
CA ASN A 217 21.27 -18.60 -11.83
C ASN A 217 21.63 -19.53 -12.99
N ALA A 218 20.64 -20.04 -13.73
CA ALA A 218 20.90 -20.82 -14.93
C ALA A 218 21.60 -19.98 -16.01
N GLU A 219 21.17 -18.74 -16.23
CA GLU A 219 21.81 -17.83 -17.20
C GLU A 219 23.18 -17.32 -16.73
N GLU A 220 23.33 -16.96 -15.45
CA GLU A 220 24.62 -16.58 -14.88
C GLU A 220 25.65 -17.71 -15.01
N THR A 221 25.23 -18.96 -14.76
CA THR A 221 26.09 -20.14 -14.90
C THR A 221 26.55 -20.33 -16.36
N LYS A 222 25.65 -20.18 -17.33
CA LYS A 222 25.99 -20.26 -18.76
C LYS A 222 26.97 -19.15 -19.17
N ALA A 223 26.85 -17.97 -18.56
CA ALA A 223 27.74 -16.84 -18.79
C ALA A 223 29.07 -16.92 -18.00
N GLY A 224 29.27 -17.96 -17.18
CA GLY A 224 30.46 -18.11 -16.34
C GLY A 224 30.55 -17.10 -15.20
N ARG A 225 29.41 -16.53 -14.76
CA ARG A 225 29.31 -15.55 -13.69
C ARG A 225 28.82 -16.19 -12.38
N GLU A 226 28.98 -15.47 -11.28
CA GLU A 226 28.53 -15.93 -9.96
C GLU A 226 26.99 -15.97 -9.85
N PRO A 227 26.44 -16.92 -9.09
CA PRO A 227 25.00 -17.01 -8.89
C PRO A 227 24.44 -15.81 -8.11
N MET A 228 23.21 -15.43 -8.45
CA MET A 228 22.46 -14.40 -7.74
C MET A 228 22.19 -14.79 -6.28
N LYS A 229 22.51 -13.86 -5.38
CA LYS A 229 22.13 -13.91 -3.97
C LYS A 229 20.81 -13.18 -3.77
N LEU A 230 19.70 -13.94 -3.74
CA LEU A 230 18.36 -13.38 -3.50
C LEU A 230 18.29 -12.59 -2.18
N LYS A 231 19.07 -12.98 -1.17
CA LYS A 231 19.15 -12.30 0.12
C LYS A 231 19.55 -10.82 -0.03
N ASP A 232 20.45 -10.49 -0.94
CA ASP A 232 20.92 -9.11 -1.13
C ASP A 232 19.76 -8.20 -1.55
N PHE A 233 18.88 -8.67 -2.44
CA PHE A 233 17.69 -7.92 -2.86
C PHE A 233 16.65 -7.81 -1.74
N ILE A 234 16.45 -8.86 -0.95
CA ILE A 234 15.52 -8.85 0.19
C ILE A 234 16.04 -7.89 1.27
N ASP A 235 17.34 -7.93 1.57
CA ASP A 235 17.97 -7.10 2.59
C ASP A 235 17.99 -5.63 2.16
N ASP A 236 18.28 -5.32 0.88
CA ASP A 236 18.21 -3.97 0.33
C ASP A 236 16.78 -3.42 0.37
N TRP A 237 15.80 -4.21 -0.09
CA TRP A 237 14.38 -3.83 -0.01
C TRP A 237 13.98 -3.61 1.45
N SER A 238 14.33 -4.53 2.35
CA SER A 238 14.02 -4.44 3.78
C SER A 238 14.76 -3.30 4.47
N THR A 239 15.92 -2.86 3.99
CA THR A 239 16.66 -1.72 4.52
C THR A 239 16.04 -0.41 4.06
N ASN A 240 15.60 -0.34 2.80
CA ASN A 240 14.87 0.81 2.28
C ASN A 240 13.50 0.95 2.98
N GLU A 241 12.74 -0.14 3.11
CA GLU A 241 11.49 -0.20 3.89
C GLU A 241 11.72 -0.01 5.39
N GLY A 242 12.77 -0.60 5.94
CA GLY A 242 13.19 -0.45 7.33
C GLY A 242 13.58 0.98 7.66
N GLY A 243 14.24 1.68 6.75
CA GLY A 243 14.50 3.12 6.82
C GLY A 243 13.20 3.93 6.84
N HIS A 244 12.24 3.58 5.98
CA HIS A 244 10.89 4.16 6.02
C HIS A 244 10.17 3.88 7.37
N ARG A 245 10.23 2.65 7.90
CA ARG A 245 9.61 2.25 9.19
C ARG A 245 10.33 2.77 10.44
N LEU A 246 11.65 2.89 10.42
CA LEU A 246 12.44 3.47 11.51
C LEU A 246 12.23 4.99 11.57
N ASN A 247 12.10 5.66 10.42
CA ASN A 247 11.65 7.06 10.38
C ASN A 247 10.24 7.22 11.00
N ILE A 248 9.36 6.23 10.83
CA ILE A 248 8.01 6.20 11.43
C ILE A 248 8.05 5.92 12.95
N ASN A 249 8.87 4.98 13.43
CA ASN A 249 8.99 4.70 14.87
C ASN A 249 9.74 5.80 15.62
N ALA A 250 10.81 6.36 15.05
CA ALA A 250 11.47 7.54 15.59
C ALA A 250 10.54 8.77 15.61
N ALA A 251 9.57 8.86 14.68
CA ALA A 251 8.50 9.85 14.73
C ALA A 251 7.49 9.58 15.86
N LYS A 252 7.14 8.31 16.13
CA LYS A 252 6.29 7.93 17.28
C LYS A 252 6.97 8.22 18.63
N ASP A 253 8.25 7.90 18.76
CA ASP A 253 9.01 8.15 20.00
C ASP A 253 9.25 9.64 20.22
N ALA A 254 9.53 10.41 19.16
CA ALA A 254 9.60 11.87 19.24
C ALA A 254 8.25 12.48 19.62
N LYS A 255 7.13 11.95 19.07
CA LYS A 255 5.78 12.35 19.47
C LYS A 255 5.53 12.08 20.95
N LEU A 256 5.86 10.88 21.46
CA LEU A 256 5.72 10.55 22.88
C LEU A 256 6.56 11.47 23.78
N LYS A 257 7.77 11.85 23.35
CA LYS A 257 8.61 12.82 24.08
C LYS A 257 8.06 14.25 24.05
N ILE A 258 7.43 14.66 22.96
CA ILE A 258 6.80 15.99 22.84
C ILE A 258 5.45 16.03 23.58
N SER A 259 4.64 14.97 23.50
CA SER A 259 3.33 14.90 24.15
C SER A 259 3.39 14.46 25.62
N GLY A 260 4.48 13.82 26.05
CA GLY A 260 4.75 13.46 27.45
C GLY A 260 5.65 14.44 28.20
N GLY A 261 6.22 15.44 27.50
CA GLY A 261 7.01 16.53 28.09
C GLY A 261 6.21 17.80 28.40
N CYS A 262 4.91 17.81 28.10
CA CYS A 262 4.00 18.90 28.47
C CYS A 262 2.95 18.41 29.47
N SER A 263 3.42 18.13 30.69
CA SER A 263 2.59 18.19 31.89
C SER A 263 3.29 19.10 32.88
N ALA A 264 2.71 20.30 33.02
CA ALA A 264 3.04 21.42 33.93
C ALA A 264 4.41 22.08 33.77
#